data_AF-A0A5Y4CXZ9-F1
#
_entry.id   AF-A0A5Y4CXZ9-F1
#
_cell.length_a   1.000
_cell.length_b   1.000
_cell.length_c   1.000
_cell.angle_alpha   90.00
_cell.angle_beta   90.00
_cell.angle_gamma   90.00
#
_symmetry.space_group_name_H-M   'P 1'
#
loop_
_entity.id
_entity.type
_entity.pdbx_description
1 polymer ?
#
loop_
_entity_poly.entity_id
_entity_poly.type
_entity_poly.pdbx_seq_one_letter_code
_entity_poly.pdbx_strand_id
1 'polypeptide(L)' 'MNLLKFGKTYAEIALILGVSERTVRFHINNVLRKLDVTSVRYAIFKATSEGLI' A
#
# COMPACT_ATOMS: atom_id res chain seq x y z
N MET A 1 2.48 2.42 2.78
CA MET A 1 1.14 2.15 3.36
C MET A 1 0.43 3.40 3.85
N ASN A 2 1.13 4.41 4.42
CA ASN A 2 0.46 5.61 4.97
C ASN A 2 -0.44 6.36 3.97
N LEU A 3 -0.02 6.56 2.72
CA LEU A 3 -0.89 7.21 1.72
C LEU A 3 -2.15 6.39 1.40
N LEU A 4 -2.05 5.05 1.42
CA LEU A 4 -3.20 4.16 1.26
C LEU A 4 -4.13 4.21 2.48
N LYS A 5 -3.57 4.34 3.70
CA LYS A 5 -4.32 4.56 4.94
C LYS A 5 -5.14 5.85 4.89
N PHE A 6 -4.65 6.89 4.23
CA PHE A 6 -5.38 8.14 3.98
C PHE A 6 -6.33 8.09 2.77
N GLY A 7 -6.53 6.92 2.15
CA GLY A 7 -7.49 6.75 1.06
C GLY A 7 -7.01 7.26 -0.30
N LYS A 8 -5.72 7.57 -0.47
CA LYS A 8 -5.17 7.99 -1.77
C LYS A 8 -5.24 6.87 -2.79
N THR A 9 -5.64 7.22 -4.00
CA THR A 9 -5.63 6.32 -5.16
C THR A 9 -4.19 6.03 -5.61
N TYR A 10 -3.99 4.96 -6.38
CA TYR A 10 -2.65 4.64 -6.89
C TYR A 10 -2.09 5.73 -7.81
N ALA A 11 -2.95 6.42 -8.56
CA ALA A 11 -2.56 7.56 -9.40
C ALA A 11 -2.10 8.77 -8.57
N GLU A 12 -2.82 9.12 -7.50
CA GLU A 12 -2.38 10.19 -6.60
C GLU A 12 -1.07 9.84 -5.89
N ILE A 13 -0.90 8.59 -5.46
CA ILE A 13 0.34 8.13 -4.83
C ILE A 13 1.51 8.20 -5.83
N ALA A 14 1.28 7.77 -7.07
CA ALA A 14 2.25 7.85 -8.14
C ALA A 14 2.71 9.31 -8.38
N LEU A 15 1.75 10.24 -8.44
CA LEU A 15 2.02 11.67 -8.58
C LEU A 15 2.81 12.22 -7.38
N ILE A 16 2.39 11.93 -6.14
CA ILE A 16 3.05 12.40 -4.91
C ILE A 16 4.50 11.89 -4.81
N LEU A 17 4.74 10.63 -5.22
CA LEU A 17 6.05 9.99 -5.10
C LEU A 17 6.94 10.17 -6.34
N GLY A 18 6.43 10.78 -7.42
CA GLY A 18 7.17 10.94 -8.68
C GLY A 18 7.50 9.63 -9.39
N VAL A 19 6.64 8.61 -9.27
CA VAL A 19 6.82 7.29 -9.89
C VAL A 19 5.61 6.90 -10.74
N SER A 20 5.71 5.82 -11.52
CA SER A 20 4.56 5.31 -12.26
C SER A 20 3.54 4.59 -11.36
N GLU A 21 2.26 4.59 -11.75
CA GLU A 21 1.23 3.80 -11.07
C GLU A 21 1.56 2.28 -11.07
N ARG A 22 2.24 1.79 -12.11
CA ARG A 22 2.75 0.42 -12.18
C ARG A 22 3.75 0.15 -11.05
N THR A 23 4.64 1.09 -10.77
CA THR A 23 5.60 1.01 -9.67
C THR A 23 4.87 0.95 -8.32
N VAL A 24 3.84 1.79 -8.14
CA VAL A 24 2.99 1.75 -6.93
C VAL A 24 2.34 0.36 -6.77
N ARG A 25 1.71 -0.19 -7.81
CA ARG A 25 1.11 -1.53 -7.77
C ARG A 25 2.13 -2.62 -7.46
N PHE A 26 3.33 -2.55 -8.03
CA PHE A 26 4.41 -3.49 -7.75
C PHE A 26 4.79 -3.51 -6.26
N HIS A 27 4.94 -2.34 -5.65
CA HIS A 27 5.24 -2.25 -4.21
C HIS A 27 4.06 -2.74 -3.35
N ILE A 28 2.83 -2.42 -3.71
CA ILE A 28 1.64 -2.90 -2.99
C ILE A 28 1.56 -4.43 -3.05
N ASN A 29 1.72 -5.03 -4.22
CA ASN A 29 1.71 -6.49 -4.38
C ASN A 29 2.82 -7.16 -3.55
N ASN A 30 4.00 -6.54 -3.47
CA ASN A 30 5.06 -7.02 -2.61
C ASN A 30 4.69 -6.96 -1.12
N VAL A 31 4.03 -5.88 -0.68
CA VAL A 31 3.55 -5.76 0.70
C VAL A 31 2.48 -6.80 1.00
N LEU A 32 1.50 -6.98 0.11
CA LEU A 32 0.46 -8.00 0.21
C LEU A 32 1.06 -9.41 0.39
N ARG A 33 2.04 -9.76 -0.47
CA ARG A 33 2.77 -11.03 -0.39
C ARG A 33 3.55 -11.18 0.91
N LYS A 34 4.25 -10.14 1.36
CA LYS A 34 5.04 -10.17 2.61
C LYS A 34 4.17 -10.30 3.86
N LEU A 35 2.98 -9.71 3.84
CA LEU A 35 2.01 -9.79 4.93
C LEU A 35 1.09 -11.01 4.83
N ASP A 36 1.21 -11.83 3.78
CA ASP A 36 0.36 -12.98 3.49
C ASP A 36 -1.14 -12.63 3.47
N VAL A 37 -1.49 -11.62 2.67
CA VAL A 37 -2.85 -11.10 2.54
C VAL A 37 -3.17 -10.72 1.09
N THR A 38 -4.44 -10.75 0.70
CA THR A 38 -4.89 -10.44 -0.68
C THR A 38 -5.56 -9.08 -0.82
N SER A 39 -5.94 -8.44 0.29
CA SER A 39 -6.65 -7.16 0.31
C SER A 39 -5.77 -6.05 0.88
N VAL A 40 -5.67 -4.93 0.18
CA VAL A 40 -4.96 -3.73 0.66
C VAL A 40 -5.55 -3.21 1.96
N ARG A 41 -6.88 -3.26 2.11
CA ARG A 41 -7.55 -2.82 3.34
C ARG A 41 -7.16 -3.71 4.52
N TYR A 42 -7.14 -5.03 4.30
CA TYR A 42 -6.73 -5.97 5.33
C TYR A 42 -5.23 -5.85 5.64
N ALA A 43 -4.41 -5.58 4.63
CA ALA A 43 -2.97 -5.31 4.80
C ALA A 43 -2.70 -4.06 5.65
N ILE A 44 -3.47 -2.98 5.47
CA ILE A 44 -3.39 -1.78 6.32
C ILE A 44 -3.78 -2.14 7.76
N PHE A 45 -4.88 -2.88 7.95
CA PHE A 45 -5.32 -3.32 9.26
C PHE A 45 -4.24 -4.17 9.96
N LYS A 46 -3.77 -5.23 9.31
CA LYS A 46 -2.75 -6.15 9.85
C LYS A 46 -1.46 -5.40 10.19
N ALA A 47 -0.96 -4.55 9.28
CA ALA A 47 0.23 -3.75 9.53
C ALA A 47 0.08 -2.77 10.70
N THR A 48 -1.12 -2.20 10.92
CA THR A 48 -1.39 -1.35 12.08
C THR A 48 -1.44 -2.17 13.38
N SER A 49 -2.12 -3.32 13.37
CA SER A 49 -2.23 -4.22 14.53
C SER A 49 -0.89 -4.81 14.97
N GLU A 50 0.04 -5.01 14.03
CA GLU A 50 1.41 -5.47 14.27
C GLU A 50 2.39 -4.32 14.59
N GLY A 51 1.95 -3.06 14.58
CA GLY A 51 2.79 -1.89 14.89
C GLY A 51 3.81 -1.53 13.81
N LEU A 52 3.58 -1.92 12.56
CA LEU A 52 4.47 -1.65 11.42
C LEU A 52 4.25 -0.26 10.80
N ILE A 53 3.09 0.38 11.01
CA ILE A 53 2.67 1.70 10.46
C ILE A 53 1.66 2.44 11.35
#